data_AF-A0A0K2WJT9-F1
#
_entry.id   AF-A0A0K2WJT9-F1
#
_cell.length_a   1.000
_cell.length_b   1.000
_cell.length_c   1.000
_cell.angle_alpha   90.00
_cell.angle_beta   90.00
_cell.angle_gamma   90.00
#
_symmetry.space_group_name_H-M   'P 1'
#
loop_
_entity.id
_entity.type
_entity.pdbx_description
1 polymer ?
#
loop_
_entity_poly.entity_id
_entity_poly.type
_entity_poly.pdbx_seq_one_letter_code
_entity_poly.pdbx_strand_id
1 'polypeptide(L)' 'MLFICYDIKVKFNLKVIPLATEAKEDKSYDLTIVYDYKEHPDIISGRCDNCGNAHFKSSVKDTIFLRECRKCGMKKSI' A
#
# COMPACT_ATOMS: atom_id res chain seq x y z
N MET A 1 53.51 -3.79 -26.04
CA MET A 1 53.52 -2.70 -25.06
C MET A 1 52.69 -1.55 -25.61
N LEU A 2 51.38 -1.56 -25.36
CA LEU A 2 50.58 -0.36 -25.10
C LEU A 2 49.23 -0.85 -24.58
N PHE A 3 49.14 -0.87 -23.25
CA PHE A 3 47.88 -0.89 -22.53
C PHE A 3 47.19 0.45 -22.78
N ILE A 4 45.95 0.42 -23.27
CA ILE A 4 44.99 1.49 -22.95
C ILE A 4 43.68 0.81 -22.56
N CYS A 5 43.54 0.69 -21.25
CA CYS A 5 42.30 0.51 -20.53
C CYS A 5 41.35 1.71 -20.79
N TYR A 6 40.10 1.56 -20.33
CA TYR A 6 39.13 2.61 -19.97
C TYR A 6 37.87 2.76 -20.85
N ASP A 7 36.79 2.28 -20.21
CA ASP A 7 35.51 2.96 -19.98
C ASP A 7 34.29 2.72 -20.86
N ILE A 8 33.54 1.70 -20.40
CA ILE A 8 32.11 1.76 -20.09
C ILE A 8 31.54 3.20 -20.09
N LYS A 9 30.66 3.48 -21.06
CA LYS A 9 29.63 4.53 -20.97
C LYS A 9 28.30 3.94 -21.41
N VAL A 10 27.78 2.99 -20.63
CA VAL A 10 26.37 2.62 -20.69
C VAL A 10 25.57 3.82 -20.19
N LYS A 11 25.04 4.60 -21.13
CA LYS A 11 24.20 5.77 -20.90
C LYS A 11 22.82 5.27 -20.41
N PHE A 12 22.73 4.92 -19.13
CA PHE A 12 21.47 4.54 -18.51
C PHE A 12 20.61 5.80 -18.39
N ASN A 13 19.62 5.92 -19.29
CA ASN A 13 18.63 7.00 -19.28
C ASN A 13 17.68 6.75 -18.12
N LEU A 14 18.05 7.24 -16.94
CA LEU A 14 17.21 7.25 -15.75
C LEU A 14 16.07 8.25 -15.98
N LYS A 15 14.98 7.77 -16.58
CA LYS A 15 13.72 8.52 -16.67
C LYS A 15 13.03 8.41 -15.31
N VAL A 16 13.44 9.28 -14.40
CA VAL A 16 12.77 9.49 -13.10
C VAL A 16 11.38 10.05 -13.41
N ILE A 17 10.37 9.20 -13.31
CA ILE A 17 8.96 9.61 -13.45
C ILE A 17 8.56 10.26 -12.13
N PRO A 18 8.02 11.49 -12.15
CA PRO A 18 7.80 12.27 -10.94
C PRO A 18 6.71 11.65 -10.07
N LEU A 19 6.98 11.75 -8.77
CA LEU A 19 6.18 11.36 -7.63
C LEU A 19 4.71 11.77 -7.83
N ALA A 20 3.83 10.78 -8.04
CA ALA A 20 2.39 10.98 -8.02
C ALA A 20 1.99 11.45 -6.62
N THR A 21 1.80 12.75 -6.46
CA THR A 21 1.05 13.31 -5.34
C THR A 21 -0.42 13.07 -5.63
N GLU A 22 -0.90 11.88 -5.29
CA GLU A 22 -2.33 11.61 -5.23
C GLU A 22 -2.90 12.40 -4.06
N ALA A 23 -3.83 13.30 -4.36
CA ALA A 23 -4.59 14.04 -3.37
C ALA A 23 -5.21 13.04 -2.40
N LYS A 24 -4.70 13.00 -1.18
CA LYS A 24 -5.33 12.26 -0.08
C LYS A 24 -6.61 13.01 0.24
N GLU A 25 -7.68 12.59 -0.40
CA GLU A 25 -9.01 12.84 0.10
C GLU A 25 -9.03 12.19 1.49
N ASP A 26 -8.91 13.00 2.55
CA ASP A 26 -8.95 12.53 3.93
C ASP A 26 -10.37 12.03 4.22
N LYS A 27 -10.70 10.85 3.69
CA LYS A 27 -11.94 10.14 3.98
C LYS A 27 -11.85 9.71 5.43
N SER A 28 -12.57 10.45 6.28
CA SER A 28 -12.72 10.09 7.68
C SER A 28 -13.55 8.81 7.78
N TYR A 29 -12.88 7.66 7.90
CA TYR A 29 -13.53 6.37 8.12
C TYR A 29 -13.84 6.17 9.60
N ASP A 30 -15.05 5.72 9.91
CA ASP A 30 -15.41 5.29 11.25
C ASP A 30 -14.73 3.97 11.60
N LEU A 31 -13.90 3.98 12.65
CA LEU A 31 -13.10 2.83 13.09
C LEU A 31 -13.89 1.79 13.92
N THR A 32 -15.11 2.14 14.33
CA THR A 32 -15.99 1.28 15.12
C THR A 32 -16.78 0.29 14.27
N ILE A 33 -16.88 0.54 12.96
CA ILE A 33 -17.66 -0.24 12.01
C ILE A 33 -16.73 -1.25 11.31
N VAL A 34 -17.26 -2.45 11.06
CA VAL A 34 -16.60 -3.45 10.21
C VAL A 34 -17.16 -3.30 8.80
N TYR A 35 -16.30 -2.99 7.84
CA TYR A 35 -16.70 -2.83 6.44
C TYR A 35 -16.54 -4.13 5.68
N ASP A 36 -17.51 -4.49 4.84
CA ASP A 36 -17.37 -5.62 3.94
C ASP A 36 -16.50 -5.26 2.73
N TYR A 37 -15.50 -6.09 2.45
CA TYR A 37 -14.57 -5.89 1.35
C TYR A 37 -15.25 -5.89 -0.02
N LYS A 38 -16.40 -6.59 -0.15
CA LYS A 38 -17.19 -6.63 -1.38
C LYS A 38 -17.83 -5.29 -1.72
N GLU A 39 -18.29 -4.57 -0.71
CA GLU A 39 -18.92 -3.25 -0.87
C GLU A 39 -17.87 -2.14 -0.92
N HIS A 40 -16.80 -2.28 -0.12
CA HIS A 40 -15.75 -1.29 0.06
C HIS A 40 -14.37 -1.89 -0.22
N PRO A 41 -14.03 -2.15 -1.50
CA PRO A 41 -12.72 -2.67 -1.89
C PRO A 41 -11.60 -1.67 -1.51
N ASP A 42 -10.39 -2.19 -1.32
CA ASP A 42 -9.21 -1.36 -1.06
C ASP A 42 -8.92 -0.46 -2.27
N ILE A 43 -8.68 0.83 -2.03
CA ILE A 43 -8.28 1.78 -3.10
C ILE A 43 -6.88 1.38 -3.61
N ILE A 44 -6.00 1.05 -2.68
CA ILE A 44 -4.66 0.54 -2.94
C ILE A 44 -4.54 -0.82 -2.26
N SER A 45 -4.43 -1.88 -3.06
CA SER A 45 -4.33 -3.25 -2.56
C SER A 45 -3.20 -3.40 -1.53
N GLY A 46 -3.50 -4.00 -0.37
CA GLY A 46 -2.51 -4.22 0.68
C GLY A 46 -2.14 -2.98 1.49
N ARG A 47 -2.81 -1.85 1.29
CA ARG A 47 -2.71 -0.65 2.13
C ARG A 47 -4.04 -0.38 2.83
N CYS A 48 -3.97 0.22 4.01
CA CYS A 48 -5.16 0.64 4.73
C CYS A 48 -5.65 1.96 4.12
N ASP A 49 -6.92 2.04 3.76
CA ASP A 49 -7.47 3.24 3.13
C ASP A 49 -7.40 4.47 4.05
N ASN A 50 -7.49 4.28 5.37
CA ASN A 50 -7.42 5.37 6.34
C ASN A 50 -5.96 5.85 6.61
N CYS A 51 -5.02 4.93 6.83
CA CYS A 51 -3.68 5.30 7.33
C CYS A 51 -2.50 4.94 6.42
N GLY A 52 -2.75 4.28 5.29
CA GLY A 52 -1.73 3.83 4.34
C GLY A 52 -0.79 2.73 4.86
N ASN A 53 -1.04 2.15 6.04
CA ASN A 53 -0.21 1.09 6.59
C ASN A 53 -0.41 -0.24 5.82
N ALA A 54 0.63 -1.05 5.68
CA ALA A 54 0.55 -2.40 5.09
C ALA A 54 0.48 -3.53 6.13
N HIS A 55 0.67 -3.22 7.41
CA HIS A 55 0.64 -4.25 8.46
C HIS A 55 -0.76 -4.43 9.03
N PHE A 56 -1.29 -5.64 8.85
CA PHE A 56 -2.60 -6.05 9.35
C PHE A 56 -2.46 -7.18 10.37
N LYS A 57 -3.43 -7.26 11.26
CA LYS A 57 -3.69 -8.41 12.11
C LYS A 57 -4.96 -9.07 11.57
N SER A 58 -4.86 -10.33 11.20
CA SER A 58 -5.99 -11.13 10.77
C SER A 58 -6.51 -11.98 11.91
N SER A 59 -7.83 -12.04 12.06
CA SER A 59 -8.52 -12.96 12.95
C SER A 59 -9.66 -13.64 12.19
N VAL A 60 -9.99 -14.87 12.60
CA VAL A 60 -11.16 -15.59 12.09
C VAL A 60 -12.18 -15.63 13.21
N LYS A 61 -13.40 -15.19 12.93
CA LYS A 61 -14.52 -15.28 13.86
C LYS A 61 -15.74 -15.78 13.12
N ASP A 62 -16.36 -16.85 13.61
CA ASP A 62 -17.60 -17.39 13.07
C ASP A 62 -17.57 -17.58 11.55
N THR A 63 -16.47 -18.15 11.04
CA THR A 63 -16.16 -18.38 9.60
C THR A 63 -15.90 -17.15 8.74
N ILE A 64 -15.95 -15.94 9.32
CA ILE A 64 -15.64 -14.68 8.65
C ILE A 64 -14.18 -14.30 8.94
N PHE A 65 -13.45 -13.84 7.92
CA PHE A 65 -12.08 -13.38 8.08
C PHE A 65 -12.06 -11.87 8.31
N LEU A 66 -11.65 -11.45 9.50
CA LEU A 66 -11.50 -10.04 9.85
C LEU A 66 -10.05 -9.62 9.67
N ARG A 67 -9.84 -8.58 8.86
CA ARG A 67 -8.56 -7.87 8.68
C ARG A 67 -8.59 -6.56 9.47
N GLU A 68 -7.79 -6.49 10.52
CA GLU A 68 -7.64 -5.30 11.37
C GLU A 68 -6.30 -4.59 11.07
N CYS A 69 -6.31 -3.28 10.86
CA CYS A 69 -5.08 -2.51 10.69
C CYS A 69 -4.36 -2.32 12.03
N ARG A 70 -3.07 -2.66 12.12
CA ARG A 70 -2.28 -2.50 13.36
C ARG A 70 -2.06 -1.05 13.80
N LYS A 71 -2.25 -0.09 12.90
CA LYS A 71 -1.96 1.33 13.15
C LYS A 71 -3.20 2.11 13.58
N CYS A 72 -4.31 1.96 12.84
CA CYS A 72 -5.55 2.70 13.10
C CYS A 72 -6.69 1.84 13.67
N GLY A 73 -6.57 0.51 13.69
CA GLY A 73 -7.63 -0.37 14.18
C GLY A 73 -8.82 -0.55 13.24
N MET A 74 -8.77 -0.03 12.02
CA MET A 74 -9.83 -0.21 11.02
C MET A 74 -9.99 -1.69 10.68
N LYS A 75 -11.23 -2.17 10.65
CA LYS A 75 -11.56 -3.57 10.40
C LYS A 75 -12.28 -3.72 9.06
N LYS A 76 -11.85 -4.70 8.29
CA LYS A 76 -12.55 -5.17 7.09
C LYS A 76 -12.89 -6.65 7.21
N SER A 77 -14.09 -7.01 6.81
CA SER A 77 -14.57 -8.38 6.65
C SER A 77 -14.28 -8.83 5.22
N ILE A 78 -13.55 -9.94 5.07
CA ILE A 78 -13.19 -10.57 3.80
C ILE A 78 -13.95 -11.88 3.66
#